data_AF-A0A7S2CXE2-F1
#
_entry.id   AF-A0A7S2CXE2-F1
#
_cell.length_a   1.000
_cell.length_b   1.000
_cell.length_c   1.000
_cell.angle_alpha   90.00
_cell.angle_beta   90.00
_cell.angle_gamma   90.00
#
_symmetry.space_group_name_H-M   'P 1'
#
loop_
_entity.id
_entity.type
_entity.pdbx_description
1 polymer ?
#
loop_
_entity_poly.entity_id
_entity_poly.type
_entity_poly.pdbx_seq_one_letter_code
_entity_poly.pdbx_strand_id
1 'polypeptide(L)'
;ALHCAEQLYLKGITSYPRTETDKYPPNFDLEETLRAISFRDAPWEAHAQGLLRSGITAPRQDGFDAGDHPPITPVKGATKAQCGGEAGWLLYQAICSNFLASISPDARFEEAELKLSIGSEAFVARSSRCVSR
;
A
#
# COMPACT_ATOMS: atom_id res chain seq x y z
N ALA A 1 -15.06 -11.29 -1.96
CA ALA A 1 -13.68 -10.80 -1.99
C ALA A 1 -12.72 -11.83 -2.57
N LEU A 2 -12.52 -13.00 -1.92
CA LEU A 2 -11.56 -14.02 -2.36
C LEU A 2 -11.75 -14.49 -3.82
N HIS A 3 -12.98 -14.73 -4.26
CA HIS A 3 -13.27 -15.07 -5.66
C HIS A 3 -12.71 -14.03 -6.65
N CYS A 4 -12.87 -12.73 -6.36
CA CYS A 4 -12.32 -11.68 -7.21
C CYS A 4 -10.79 -11.71 -7.23
N ALA A 5 -10.16 -11.93 -6.08
CA ALA A 5 -8.70 -12.04 -5.96
C ALA A 5 -8.17 -13.21 -6.80
N GLU A 6 -8.85 -14.36 -6.76
CA GLU A 6 -8.51 -15.53 -7.59
C GLU A 6 -8.64 -15.22 -9.09
N GLN A 7 -9.69 -14.52 -9.50
CA GLN A 7 -9.85 -14.11 -10.90
C GLN A 7 -8.75 -13.14 -11.35
N LEU A 8 -8.31 -12.22 -10.49
CA LEU A 8 -7.18 -11.32 -10.79
C LEU A 8 -5.87 -12.11 -10.93
N TYR A 9 -5.63 -13.06 -10.04
CA TYR A 9 -4.48 -13.96 -10.10
C TYR A 9 -4.47 -14.82 -11.37
N LEU A 10 -5.59 -15.46 -11.71
CA LEU A 10 -5.72 -16.29 -12.93
C LEU A 10 -5.50 -15.47 -14.22
N LYS A 11 -5.76 -14.16 -14.18
CA LYS A 11 -5.47 -13.22 -15.28
C LYS A 11 -4.03 -12.68 -15.25
N GLY A 12 -3.21 -13.10 -14.29
CA GLY A 12 -1.85 -12.63 -14.07
C GLY A 12 -1.78 -11.14 -13.72
N ILE A 13 -2.78 -10.60 -13.02
CA ILE A 13 -2.83 -9.20 -12.59
C ILE A 13 -2.19 -9.02 -11.21
N THR A 14 -2.35 -10.01 -10.33
CA THR A 14 -1.82 -10.01 -8.96
C THR A 14 -1.11 -11.33 -8.66
N SER A 15 -0.31 -11.37 -7.60
CA SER A 15 0.23 -12.62 -7.06
C SER A 15 -0.87 -13.47 -6.42
N TYR A 16 -0.50 -14.67 -5.97
CA TYR A 16 -1.43 -15.66 -5.43
C TYR A 16 -2.12 -15.15 -4.15
N PRO A 17 -3.46 -15.17 -4.06
CA PRO A 17 -4.19 -14.41 -3.04
C PRO A 17 -4.43 -15.17 -1.73
N ARG A 18 -3.90 -16.39 -1.60
CA ARG A 18 -4.03 -17.23 -0.40
C ARG A 18 -2.63 -17.41 0.19
N THR A 19 -2.21 -16.41 0.95
CA THR A 19 -0.90 -16.36 1.60
C THR A 19 -1.05 -15.67 2.95
N GLU A 20 -0.33 -16.16 3.94
CA GLU A 20 -0.19 -15.51 5.26
C GLU A 20 1.08 -14.64 5.31
N THR A 21 1.90 -14.65 4.25
CA THR A 21 3.10 -13.82 4.14
C THR A 21 2.72 -12.36 3.90
N ASP A 22 3.26 -11.46 4.71
CA ASP A 22 3.18 -10.00 4.52
C ASP A 22 4.56 -9.36 4.30
N LYS A 23 5.63 -10.17 4.25
CA LYS A 23 7.01 -9.74 4.00
C LYS A 23 7.46 -9.98 2.56
N TYR A 24 7.99 -8.97 1.90
CA TYR A 24 8.62 -9.14 0.59
C TYR A 24 9.88 -10.02 0.67
N PRO A 25 10.10 -10.93 -0.29
CA PRO A 25 11.34 -11.70 -0.34
C PRO A 25 12.55 -10.79 -0.62
N PRO A 26 13.78 -11.17 -0.19
CA PRO A 26 14.96 -10.31 -0.30
C PRO A 26 15.32 -9.89 -1.73
N ASN A 27 14.90 -10.67 -2.73
CA ASN A 27 15.15 -10.44 -4.16
C ASN A 27 13.92 -9.91 -4.90
N PHE A 28 12.90 -9.41 -4.19
CA PHE A 28 11.72 -8.84 -4.83
C PHE A 28 12.06 -7.52 -5.53
N ASP A 29 11.74 -7.41 -6.82
CA ASP A 29 11.96 -6.19 -7.60
C ASP A 29 10.79 -5.19 -7.39
N LEU A 30 10.97 -4.34 -6.38
CA LEU A 30 10.01 -3.28 -6.04
C LEU A 30 9.92 -2.22 -7.13
N GLU A 31 11.04 -1.88 -7.77
CA GLU A 31 11.05 -0.83 -8.79
C GLU A 31 10.34 -1.31 -10.06
N GLU A 32 10.57 -2.55 -10.47
CA GLU A 32 9.90 -3.11 -11.64
C GLU A 32 8.40 -3.24 -11.40
N THR A 33 8.00 -3.68 -10.21
CA THR A 33 6.58 -3.70 -9.83
C THR A 33 5.97 -2.30 -9.86
N LEU A 34 6.68 -1.30 -9.34
CA LEU A 34 6.25 0.11 -9.41
C LEU A 34 6.11 0.60 -10.85
N ARG A 35 7.08 0.32 -11.73
CA ARG A 35 7.01 0.66 -13.17
C ARG A 35 5.81 -0.02 -13.84
N ALA A 36 5.58 -1.30 -13.56
CA ALA A 36 4.51 -2.09 -14.16
C ALA A 36 3.11 -1.53 -13.84
N ILE A 37 2.92 -0.88 -12.68
CA ILE A 37 1.64 -0.28 -12.28
C ILE A 37 1.56 1.24 -12.50
N SER A 38 2.64 1.85 -13.01
CA SER A 38 2.74 3.29 -13.27
C SER A 38 2.30 3.60 -14.71
N PHE A 39 1.00 3.49 -14.96
CA PHE A 39 0.39 3.74 -16.26
C PHE A 39 -0.62 4.89 -16.20
N ARG A 40 -0.95 5.44 -17.37
CA ARG A 40 -1.87 6.58 -17.50
C ARG A 40 -3.28 6.23 -17.05
N ASP A 41 -3.98 7.23 -16.52
CA ASP A 41 -5.39 7.14 -16.09
C ASP A 41 -5.60 6.23 -14.87
N ALA A 42 -4.53 5.70 -14.27
CA ALA A 42 -4.60 5.04 -12.99
C ALA A 42 -4.90 6.07 -11.89
N PRO A 43 -5.79 5.80 -10.92
CA PRO A 43 -6.08 6.73 -9.83
C PRO A 43 -4.85 7.13 -8.97
N TRP A 44 -3.80 6.32 -9.00
CA TRP A 44 -2.51 6.55 -8.31
C TRP A 44 -1.37 6.98 -9.24
N GLU A 45 -1.65 7.29 -10.52
CA GLU A 45 -0.61 7.62 -11.52
C GLU A 45 0.38 8.66 -11.00
N ALA A 46 -0.14 9.80 -10.49
CA ALA A 46 0.69 10.89 -9.99
C ALA A 46 1.61 10.46 -8.83
N HIS A 47 1.12 9.58 -7.94
CA HIS A 47 1.88 9.07 -6.81
C HIS A 47 2.97 8.10 -7.26
N ALA A 48 2.63 7.13 -8.11
CA ALA A 48 3.58 6.17 -8.66
C ALA A 48 4.69 6.86 -9.46
N GLN A 49 4.33 7.85 -10.28
CA GLN A 49 5.28 8.70 -11.01
C GLN A 49 6.13 9.57 -10.08
N GLY A 50 5.56 10.03 -8.95
CA GLY A 50 6.29 10.71 -7.89
C GLY A 50 7.41 9.83 -7.34
N LEU A 51 7.06 8.61 -6.90
CA LEU A 51 8.00 7.64 -6.35
C LEU A 51 9.09 7.24 -7.35
N LEU A 52 8.76 7.07 -8.64
CA LEU A 52 9.77 6.79 -9.68
C LEU A 52 10.81 7.92 -9.83
N ARG A 53 10.43 9.17 -9.51
CA ARG A 53 11.34 10.33 -9.59
C ARG A 53 12.10 10.58 -8.29
N SER A 54 11.43 10.44 -7.15
CA SER A 54 12.01 10.72 -5.83
C SER A 54 12.77 9.55 -5.22
N GLY A 55 12.56 8.34 -5.75
CA GLY A 55 13.00 7.09 -5.14
C GLY A 55 11.93 6.48 -4.23
N ILE A 56 12.12 5.19 -3.93
CA ILE A 56 11.28 4.39 -3.05
C ILE A 56 11.91 4.23 -1.66
N THR A 57 11.08 4.00 -0.65
CA THR A 57 11.51 3.58 0.69
C THR A 57 11.52 2.05 0.76
N ALA A 58 12.50 1.49 1.46
CA ALA A 58 12.51 0.05 1.73
C ALA A 58 11.27 -0.33 2.56
N PRO A 59 10.52 -1.37 2.16
CA PRO A 59 9.40 -1.86 2.95
C PRO A 59 9.80 -2.27 4.35
N ARG A 60 8.81 -2.24 5.26
CA ARG A 60 8.98 -2.71 6.63
C ARG A 60 9.44 -4.17 6.65
N GLN A 61 10.37 -4.49 7.56
CA GLN A 61 11.07 -5.78 7.59
C GLN A 61 10.58 -6.72 8.71
N ASP A 62 9.70 -6.21 9.57
CA ASP A 62 9.07 -6.87 10.71
C ASP A 62 7.85 -7.74 10.32
N GLY A 63 7.58 -7.88 9.03
CA GLY A 63 6.58 -8.81 8.51
C GLY A 63 6.94 -10.29 8.73
N PHE A 64 5.92 -11.13 8.62
CA PHE A 64 5.93 -12.57 8.66
C PHE A 64 6.10 -13.17 7.24
N ASP A 65 6.94 -14.21 7.16
CA ASP A 65 7.14 -15.02 5.96
C ASP A 65 6.72 -16.47 6.25
N ALA A 66 5.66 -16.93 5.59
CA ALA A 66 5.15 -18.29 5.72
C ALA A 66 5.94 -19.31 4.87
N GLY A 67 6.80 -18.83 3.96
CA GLY A 67 7.72 -19.63 3.15
C GLY A 67 7.12 -20.32 1.91
N ASP A 68 5.82 -20.23 1.68
CA ASP A 68 5.12 -20.86 0.55
C ASP A 68 4.90 -19.89 -0.62
N HIS A 69 4.44 -18.69 -0.33
CA HIS A 69 4.10 -17.66 -1.31
C HIS A 69 4.52 -16.26 -0.82
N PRO A 70 4.98 -15.37 -1.73
CA PRO A 70 5.22 -13.96 -1.41
C PRO A 70 3.90 -13.25 -1.05
N PRO A 71 3.95 -12.01 -0.52
CA PRO A 71 2.76 -11.26 -0.19
C PRO A 71 1.90 -10.97 -1.44
N ILE A 72 0.66 -10.57 -1.21
CA ILE A 72 -0.25 -10.16 -2.29
C ILE A 72 0.23 -8.84 -2.89
N THR A 73 0.69 -8.88 -4.15
CA THR A 73 1.24 -7.73 -4.88
C THR A 73 0.59 -7.59 -6.24
N PRO A 74 0.55 -6.37 -6.83
CA PRO A 74 0.25 -6.25 -8.24
C PRO A 74 1.42 -6.81 -9.06
N VAL A 75 1.10 -7.35 -10.23
CA VAL A 75 2.10 -7.92 -11.17
C VAL A 75 2.18 -7.08 -12.44
N LYS A 76 1.05 -6.51 -12.88
CA LYS A 76 0.99 -5.64 -14.06
C LYS A 76 -0.15 -4.63 -13.94
N GLY A 77 -0.02 -3.52 -14.66
CA GLY A 77 -1.10 -2.58 -14.89
C GLY A 77 -2.34 -3.24 -15.49
N ALA A 78 -3.51 -2.83 -15.01
CA ALA A 78 -4.79 -3.34 -15.46
C ALA A 78 -5.84 -2.23 -15.49
N THR A 79 -6.87 -2.41 -16.32
CA THR A 79 -8.06 -1.57 -16.39
C THR A 79 -9.23 -2.23 -15.69
N LYS A 80 -10.27 -1.45 -15.35
CA LYS A 80 -11.52 -1.98 -14.77
C LYS A 80 -12.14 -3.13 -15.57
N ALA A 81 -12.08 -3.06 -16.91
CA ALA A 81 -12.56 -4.11 -17.79
C ALA A 81 -11.74 -5.41 -17.61
N GLN A 82 -10.41 -5.31 -17.59
CA GLN A 82 -9.53 -6.45 -17.36
C GLN A 82 -9.74 -7.06 -15.97
N CYS A 83 -10.02 -6.23 -14.96
CA CYS A 83 -10.34 -6.68 -13.61
C CYS A 83 -11.72 -7.35 -13.48
N GLY A 84 -12.52 -7.44 -14.55
CA GLY A 84 -13.83 -8.12 -14.53
C GLY A 84 -14.95 -7.30 -13.90
N GLY A 85 -14.85 -5.97 -13.94
CA GLY A 85 -15.88 -5.06 -13.44
C GLY A 85 -15.49 -4.34 -12.15
N GLU A 86 -16.47 -3.67 -11.53
CA GLU A 86 -16.24 -2.75 -10.41
C GLU A 86 -15.58 -3.42 -9.20
N ALA A 87 -16.10 -4.58 -8.77
CA ALA A 87 -15.59 -5.26 -7.58
C ALA A 87 -14.12 -5.69 -7.72
N GLY A 88 -13.75 -6.27 -8.88
CA GLY A 88 -12.37 -6.64 -9.17
C GLY A 88 -11.47 -5.41 -9.33
N TRP A 89 -12.00 -4.32 -9.91
CA TRP A 89 -11.28 -3.06 -10.02
C TRP A 89 -10.96 -2.49 -8.64
N LEU A 90 -11.96 -2.33 -7.76
CA LEU A 90 -11.75 -1.81 -6.40
C LEU A 90 -10.76 -2.65 -5.59
N LEU A 91 -10.80 -3.99 -5.74
CA LEU A 91 -9.82 -4.86 -5.11
C LEU A 91 -8.42 -4.65 -5.66
N TYR A 92 -8.26 -4.57 -6.99
CA TYR A 92 -6.98 -4.29 -7.62
C TYR A 92 -6.43 -2.92 -7.17
N GLN A 93 -7.29 -1.89 -7.09
CA GLN A 93 -6.90 -0.59 -6.57
C GLN A 93 -6.38 -0.68 -5.12
N ALA A 94 -7.06 -1.42 -4.25
CA ALA A 94 -6.61 -1.62 -2.87
C ALA A 94 -5.25 -2.32 -2.80
N ILE A 95 -5.00 -3.33 -3.65
CA ILE A 95 -3.70 -4.01 -3.75
C ILE A 95 -2.60 -3.06 -4.22
N CYS A 96 -2.85 -2.26 -5.26
CA CYS A 96 -1.90 -1.26 -5.74
C CYS A 96 -1.62 -0.18 -4.69
N SER A 97 -2.64 0.34 -4.01
CA SER A 97 -2.48 1.32 -2.94
C SER A 97 -1.69 0.77 -1.77
N ASN A 98 -1.93 -0.49 -1.37
CA ASN A 98 -1.16 -1.14 -0.30
C ASN A 98 0.32 -1.30 -0.70
N PHE A 99 0.59 -1.78 -1.92
CA PHE A 99 1.95 -1.87 -2.45
C PHE A 99 2.64 -0.51 -2.44
N LEU A 100 2.00 0.53 -3.02
CA LEU A 100 2.55 1.88 -3.06
C LEU A 100 2.82 2.45 -1.66
N ALA A 101 1.90 2.25 -0.71
CA ALA A 101 2.09 2.67 0.67
C ALA A 101 3.30 1.99 1.32
N SER A 102 3.49 0.69 1.06
CA SER A 102 4.61 -0.07 1.63
C SER A 102 5.99 0.38 1.15
N ILE A 103 6.07 1.06 0.00
CA ILE A 103 7.30 1.64 -0.57
C ILE A 103 7.34 3.17 -0.50
N SER A 104 6.36 3.79 0.15
CA SER A 104 6.32 5.24 0.35
C SER A 104 7.04 5.62 1.65
N PRO A 105 7.56 6.86 1.77
CA PRO A 105 8.00 7.39 3.06
C PRO A 105 6.87 7.38 4.09
N ASP A 106 7.21 7.23 5.37
CA ASP A 106 6.24 7.38 6.44
C ASP A 106 5.69 8.82 6.46
N ALA A 107 4.38 8.94 6.63
CA ALA A 107 3.74 10.22 6.89
C ALA A 107 4.27 10.81 8.20
N ARG A 108 4.61 12.09 8.20
CA ARG A 108 5.10 12.78 9.39
C ARG A 108 4.00 13.63 9.99
N PHE A 109 3.89 13.58 11.31
CA PHE A 109 2.92 14.34 12.08
C PHE A 109 3.64 15.18 13.14
N GLU A 110 3.16 16.40 13.33
CA GLU A 110 3.43 17.19 14.52
C GLU A 110 2.28 17.00 15.50
N GLU A 111 2.62 16.57 16.71
CA GLU A 111 1.67 16.37 17.80
C GLU A 111 1.96 17.35 18.92
N ALA A 112 0.90 17.89 19.52
CA ALA A 112 1.02 18.72 20.71
C ALA A 112 0.07 18.20 21.79
N GLU A 113 0.56 18.17 23.02
CA GLU A 113 -0.21 17.80 24.21
C GLU A 113 -0.15 18.94 25.21
N LEU A 114 -1.33 19.41 25.64
CA LEU A 114 -1.49 20.43 26.66
C LEU A 114 -2.09 19.78 27.90
N LYS A 115 -1.34 19.78 29.00
CA LYS A 115 -1.80 19.33 30.32
C LYS A 115 -2.18 20.55 31.15
N LEU A 116 -3.41 20.56 31.66
CA LEU A 116 -3.97 21.67 32.43
C LEU A 116 -4.41 21.14 33.79
N SER A 117 -4.22 21.93 34.83
CA SER A 117 -4.79 21.66 36.16
C SER A 117 -5.70 22.81 36.55
N ILE A 118 -6.95 22.49 36.91
CA ILE A 118 -7.94 23.46 37.38
C ILE A 118 -8.40 22.98 38.75
N GLY A 119 -7.88 23.61 39.81
CA GLY A 119 -8.04 23.12 41.18
C GLY A 119 -7.33 21.77 41.36
N SER A 120 -8.05 20.77 41.85
CA SER A 120 -7.57 19.39 41.99
C SER A 120 -7.69 18.56 40.71
N GLU A 121 -8.41 19.06 39.69
CA GLU A 121 -8.73 18.28 38.49
C GLU A 121 -7.66 18.47 37.41
N ALA A 122 -7.29 17.38 36.74
CA ALA A 122 -6.34 17.37 35.64
C ALA A 122 -7.06 17.14 34.30
N PHE A 123 -6.71 17.94 33.29
CA PHE A 123 -7.24 17.89 31.94
C PHE A 123 -6.10 17.73 30.94
N VAL A 124 -6.38 17.05 29.83
CA VAL A 124 -5.43 16.89 28.73
C VAL A 124 -6.13 17.22 27.42
N ALA A 125 -5.57 18.16 26.66
CA ALA A 125 -5.94 18.44 25.28
C ALA A 125 -4.81 17.98 24.35
N ARG A 126 -5.16 17.37 23.21
CA ARG A 126 -4.20 16.89 22.21
C ARG A 126 -4.57 17.45 20.84
N SER A 127 -3.55 17.78 20.05
CA SER A 127 -3.69 18.10 18.63
C SER A 127 -2.67 17.32 17.82
N SER A 128 -3.01 17.01 16.57
CA SER A 128 -2.11 16.37 15.61
C SER A 128 -2.30 16.99 14.24
N ARG A 129 -1.19 17.26 13.56
CA ARG A 129 -1.16 17.86 12.22
C ARG A 129 -0.20 17.07 11.34
N CYS A 130 -0.68 16.56 10.21
CA CYS A 130 0.18 15.96 9.19
C CYS A 130 1.03 17.04 8.51
N VAL A 131 2.35 16.86 8.50
CA VAL A 131 3.33 17.79 7.90
C VAL A 131 3.94 17.25 6.60
N SER A 132 3.94 15.93 6.39
CA SER A 132 4.27 15.31 5.10
C SER A 132 3.47 14.02 4.89
N ARG A 133 3.11 13.75 3.64
CA ARG A 133 2.37 12.57 3.17
C ARG A 133 3.18 11.81 2.15
#